data_AF-U2HKC6-F1
#
_entry.id   AF-U2HKC6-F1
#
_cell.length_a   1.000
_cell.length_b   1.000
_cell.length_c   1.000
_cell.angle_alpha   90.00
_cell.angle_beta   90.00
_cell.angle_gamma   90.00
#
_symmetry.space_group_name_H-M   'P 1'
#
loop_
_entity.id
_entity.type
_entity.pdbx_description
1 polymer ?
#
loop_
_entity_poly.entity_id
_entity_poly.type
_entity_poly.pdbx_seq_one_letter_code
_entity_poly.pdbx_strand_id
1 'polypeptide(L)'
;MRRLCEPRLSRHKLHPFLAGHRFRKEGCSLHFYPCGDALPHGSVSLHHLRNEMGIIEEPVHFITPRFLEGAPQGKPNQVCLSPEVEALLDRDAVVAVGVSGGKDSDACAIAVAKHLDAIGHKGPRLLVHSDLGRIEWKDSLPSCERLAHRLGWELLVIRRQAGDMLDRWEVRWRNSVLRYEELSCVKLILPWSTPSMRFCTSEMKTHLISSALKKRFPQGDIINVTGIRRQESPNRSKMPVWAPNSELTRKGGVGITWNAIIEWPVQDVAYAIHDVGLSLHEAYTRYGLSRVSCCFCIMSSEADLIASAMCEDNHEPYIRMVQLEVKSSFAFQGNRWLSDVAPHILPSSLRSEAKQAKAIAAQRQAIEAEIPKHLLYESGWPTCLPTRDEAELLARVRRQVSTLLGFNAQCIDAVSVQDRYASLLALKEAKGKGGVVEQVASRQAELCFG
;
A
#
# COMPACT_ATOMS: atom_id res chain seq x y z
N MET A 1 -39.46 -47.86 -38.68
CA MET A 1 -39.44 -48.63 -37.41
C MET A 1 -39.61 -47.61 -36.28
N ARG A 2 -40.84 -47.38 -35.78
CA ARG A 2 -41.40 -47.92 -34.51
C ARG A 2 -40.54 -47.51 -33.29
N ARG A 3 -40.94 -46.79 -32.23
CA ARG A 3 -42.22 -46.28 -31.64
C ARG A 3 -41.83 -45.07 -30.74
N LEU A 4 -42.55 -43.94 -30.70
CA LEU A 4 -43.64 -43.58 -29.76
C LEU A 4 -43.44 -43.97 -28.29
N CYS A 5 -43.32 -42.96 -27.39
CA CYS A 5 -44.07 -42.84 -26.13
C CYS A 5 -43.75 -41.52 -25.39
N GLU A 6 -44.68 -40.55 -25.44
CA GLU A 6 -45.11 -39.82 -24.25
C GLU A 6 -46.08 -40.72 -23.45
N PRO A 7 -46.32 -40.49 -22.15
CA PRO A 7 -47.56 -39.78 -21.82
C PRO A 7 -47.60 -38.93 -20.52
N ARG A 8 -48.46 -37.89 -20.61
CA ARG A 8 -49.52 -37.47 -19.65
C ARG A 8 -49.21 -36.65 -18.39
N LEU A 9 -49.67 -35.40 -18.50
CA LEU A 9 -50.39 -34.59 -17.52
C LEU A 9 -51.39 -35.37 -16.61
N SER A 10 -51.49 -34.94 -15.35
CA SER A 10 -52.79 -34.83 -14.67
C SER A 10 -52.84 -33.56 -13.78
N ARG A 11 -54.01 -32.91 -13.82
CA ARG A 11 -54.41 -31.71 -13.07
C ARG A 11 -55.34 -32.10 -11.91
N HIS A 12 -55.52 -31.13 -11.00
CA HIS A 12 -56.59 -30.98 -9.99
C HIS A 12 -56.27 -31.59 -8.61
N LYS A 13 -56.55 -30.93 -7.47
CA LYS A 13 -57.67 -30.03 -7.13
C LYS A 13 -57.28 -28.91 -6.15
N LEU A 14 -58.00 -27.79 -6.29
CA LEU A 14 -58.19 -26.67 -5.37
C LEU A 14 -59.28 -26.99 -4.32
N HIS A 15 -59.37 -26.10 -3.31
CA HIS A 15 -60.50 -25.76 -2.41
C HIS A 15 -60.61 -26.50 -1.04
N PRO A 16 -61.31 -25.92 -0.02
CA PRO A 16 -60.99 -24.70 0.75
C PRO A 16 -61.33 -24.88 2.25
N PHE A 17 -61.39 -23.79 3.03
CA PHE A 17 -62.04 -23.54 4.36
C PHE A 17 -61.04 -22.97 5.39
N LEU A 18 -61.39 -22.10 6.34
CA LEU A 18 -62.32 -20.98 6.51
C LEU A 18 -62.14 -20.54 7.98
N ALA A 19 -62.40 -19.27 8.26
CA ALA A 19 -62.57 -18.65 9.59
C ALA A 19 -61.29 -18.55 10.47
N GLY A 20 -60.90 -17.41 11.04
CA GLY A 20 -61.60 -16.16 11.26
C GLY A 20 -61.48 -15.80 12.74
N HIS A 21 -60.80 -14.72 13.08
CA HIS A 21 -61.18 -13.91 14.24
C HIS A 21 -60.74 -12.46 14.05
N ARG A 22 -61.76 -11.60 13.93
CA ARG A 22 -61.69 -10.17 14.21
C ARG A 22 -61.51 -10.00 15.71
N PHE A 23 -60.66 -9.05 16.11
CA PHE A 23 -60.99 -8.18 17.23
C PHE A 23 -60.78 -6.73 16.80
N ARG A 24 -61.80 -5.92 17.08
CA ARG A 24 -61.92 -4.49 16.83
C ARG A 24 -61.63 -3.76 18.13
N LYS A 25 -61.05 -2.57 17.96
CA LYS A 25 -61.25 -1.31 18.71
C LYS A 25 -60.94 -1.30 20.22
N GLU A 26 -60.03 -0.41 20.58
CA GLU A 26 -60.24 0.87 21.30
C GLU A 26 -58.91 1.65 21.12
N GLY A 27 -58.82 2.95 20.83
CA GLY A 27 -59.76 4.04 21.05
C GLY A 27 -59.25 4.93 22.18
N CYS A 28 -58.24 5.78 21.94
CA CYS A 28 -58.16 7.06 22.64
C CYS A 28 -57.30 8.07 21.89
N SER A 29 -57.73 9.32 22.00
CA SER A 29 -57.50 10.44 21.12
C SER A 29 -57.05 11.65 21.92
N LEU A 30 -56.44 12.61 21.21
CA LEU A 30 -56.30 14.05 21.51
C LEU A 30 -55.18 14.47 22.47
N HIS A 31 -54.20 15.23 21.96
CA HIS A 31 -54.33 16.70 21.89
C HIS A 31 -53.27 17.34 20.97
N PHE A 32 -53.63 18.51 20.43
CA PHE A 32 -52.96 19.30 19.39
C PHE A 32 -52.38 20.61 19.99
N TYR A 33 -51.21 21.03 19.45
CA TYR A 33 -50.66 22.40 19.24
C TYR A 33 -50.18 23.29 20.43
N PRO A 34 -49.36 24.36 20.20
CA PRO A 34 -48.31 24.61 19.17
C PRO A 34 -47.03 25.37 19.67
N CYS A 35 -46.05 25.54 18.75
CA CYS A 35 -45.07 26.64 18.57
C CYS A 35 -43.89 26.91 19.56
N GLY A 36 -42.70 27.15 18.99
CA GLY A 36 -41.67 28.03 19.60
C GLY A 36 -40.18 27.62 19.42
N ASP A 37 -39.56 28.15 18.35
CA ASP A 37 -38.20 28.73 18.25
C ASP A 37 -36.89 28.06 18.76
N ALA A 38 -36.01 27.79 17.79
CA ALA A 38 -34.58 28.15 17.66
C ALA A 38 -33.56 28.12 18.84
N LEU A 39 -32.60 27.17 18.72
CA LEU A 39 -31.11 27.23 18.89
C LEU A 39 -30.47 27.68 20.24
N PRO A 40 -29.17 27.35 20.51
CA PRO A 40 -28.35 26.19 20.12
C PRO A 40 -27.48 25.59 21.27
N HIS A 41 -26.77 24.49 20.96
CA HIS A 41 -25.58 23.93 21.63
C HIS A 41 -25.66 23.60 23.13
N GLY A 42 -26.08 22.35 23.42
CA GLY A 42 -25.89 21.71 24.73
C GLY A 42 -24.95 20.51 24.60
N SER A 43 -23.74 20.63 25.15
CA SER A 43 -22.87 19.51 25.49
C SER A 43 -23.60 18.59 26.47
N VAL A 44 -23.86 17.34 26.09
CA VAL A 44 -24.40 16.34 27.02
C VAL A 44 -23.23 15.70 27.75
N SER A 45 -23.05 16.07 29.01
CA SER A 45 -22.24 15.35 29.99
C SER A 45 -23.13 14.92 31.13
N LEU A 46 -23.21 13.61 31.38
CA LEU A 46 -23.29 12.96 32.70
C LEU A 46 -23.78 11.52 32.58
N HIS A 47 -22.86 10.57 32.79
CA HIS A 47 -23.07 9.52 33.79
C HIS A 47 -21.73 9.26 34.48
N HIS A 48 -21.64 9.75 35.72
CA HIS A 48 -20.55 9.49 36.66
C HIS A 48 -20.78 8.12 37.30
N LEU A 49 -19.93 7.14 36.99
CA LEU A 49 -19.66 6.02 37.88
C LEU A 49 -18.20 6.19 38.34
N ARG A 50 -18.04 6.59 39.60
CA ARG A 50 -16.73 6.67 40.27
C ARG A 50 -16.09 5.28 40.28
N ASN A 51 -14.89 5.16 39.73
CA ASN A 51 -14.00 4.04 40.00
C ASN A 51 -12.76 4.58 40.72
N GLU A 52 -12.56 4.14 41.97
CA GLU A 52 -11.43 4.53 42.81
C GLU A 52 -10.17 3.76 42.41
N MET A 53 -9.55 4.11 41.29
CA MET A 53 -8.13 3.83 41.02
C MET A 53 -7.61 4.91 40.07
N GLY A 54 -6.57 5.65 40.50
CA GLY A 54 -6.01 6.80 39.79
C GLY A 54 -5.37 6.44 38.45
N ILE A 55 -6.19 6.19 37.43
CA ILE A 55 -5.81 6.24 36.03
C ILE A 55 -6.25 7.62 35.55
N ILE A 56 -5.30 8.43 35.12
CA ILE A 56 -5.59 9.66 34.37
C ILE A 56 -6.18 9.20 33.04
N GLU A 57 -7.50 9.11 32.95
CA GLU A 57 -8.19 9.00 31.67
C GLU A 57 -7.98 10.34 30.96
N GLU A 58 -6.96 10.41 30.09
CA GLU A 58 -6.91 11.49 29.12
C GLU A 58 -8.24 11.47 28.34
N PRO A 59 -8.95 12.61 28.23
CA PRO A 59 -10.19 12.65 27.48
C PRO A 59 -9.88 12.26 26.03
N VAL A 60 -10.38 11.08 25.62
CA VAL A 60 -10.34 10.65 24.22
C VAL A 60 -11.23 11.62 23.45
N HIS A 61 -10.60 12.64 22.88
CA HIS A 61 -11.27 13.52 21.94
C HIS A 61 -11.66 12.68 20.72
N PHE A 62 -12.95 12.40 20.57
CA PHE A 62 -13.50 11.83 19.34
C PHE A 62 -13.40 12.88 18.25
N ILE A 63 -12.24 12.94 17.58
CA ILE A 63 -12.04 13.77 16.41
C ILE A 63 -12.81 13.11 15.27
N THR A 64 -13.76 13.83 14.66
CA THR A 64 -14.34 13.40 13.38
C THR A 64 -13.17 13.20 12.41
N PRO A 65 -12.95 11.98 11.88
CA PRO A 65 -11.81 11.72 11.04
C PRO A 65 -11.74 12.73 9.89
N ARG A 66 -10.57 13.32 9.62
CA ARG A 66 -10.39 14.39 8.61
C ARG A 66 -10.98 14.05 7.25
N PHE A 67 -11.00 12.76 6.88
CA PHE A 67 -11.57 12.31 5.60
C PHE A 67 -13.11 12.34 5.53
N LEU A 68 -13.81 12.56 6.66
CA LEU A 68 -15.27 12.73 6.75
C LEU A 68 -15.68 14.19 6.96
N GLU A 69 -14.74 15.13 7.06
CA GLU A 69 -15.05 16.52 7.27
C GLU A 69 -15.90 17.06 6.10
N GLY A 70 -17.11 17.56 6.42
CA GLY A 70 -18.08 18.04 5.44
C GLY A 70 -18.74 16.94 4.59
N ALA A 71 -18.46 15.66 4.85
CA ALA A 71 -19.11 14.56 4.13
C ALA A 71 -20.56 14.40 4.60
N PRO A 72 -21.51 14.06 3.70
CA PRO A 72 -22.88 13.78 4.11
C PRO A 72 -22.96 12.46 4.90
N GLN A 73 -24.12 12.18 5.49
CA GLN A 73 -24.38 10.91 6.17
C GLN A 73 -24.18 9.73 5.20
N GLY A 74 -23.37 8.75 5.61
CA GLY A 74 -23.16 7.52 4.86
C GLY A 74 -24.38 6.59 4.90
N LYS A 75 -24.47 5.69 3.92
CA LYS A 75 -25.58 4.74 3.77
C LYS A 75 -25.09 3.36 3.31
N PRO A 76 -25.95 2.32 3.36
CA PRO A 76 -25.67 1.05 2.70
C PRO A 76 -25.38 1.25 1.21
N ASN A 77 -24.39 0.54 0.70
CA ASN A 77 -23.98 0.59 -0.71
C ASN A 77 -23.65 -0.84 -1.20
N GLN A 78 -23.64 -1.03 -2.51
CA GLN A 78 -23.43 -2.33 -3.17
C GLN A 78 -22.10 -2.35 -3.90
N VAL A 79 -21.52 -3.55 -4.04
CA VAL A 79 -20.32 -3.71 -4.85
C VAL A 79 -20.59 -3.40 -6.33
N CYS A 80 -19.59 -2.88 -7.01
CA CYS A 80 -19.62 -2.65 -8.45
C CYS A 80 -19.34 -3.98 -9.17
N LEU A 81 -20.21 -4.37 -10.09
CA LEU A 81 -20.10 -5.63 -10.84
C LEU A 81 -19.85 -5.39 -12.33
N SER A 82 -19.36 -6.42 -13.00
CA SER A 82 -19.35 -6.56 -14.45
C SER A 82 -19.69 -8.00 -14.81
N PRO A 83 -20.12 -8.27 -16.06
CA PRO A 83 -20.42 -9.63 -16.49
C PRO A 83 -19.26 -10.62 -16.28
N GLU A 84 -18.01 -10.14 -16.41
CA GLU A 84 -16.83 -10.98 -16.22
C GLU A 84 -16.55 -11.33 -14.76
N VAL A 85 -16.82 -10.40 -13.83
CA VAL A 85 -16.76 -10.68 -12.39
C VAL A 85 -17.87 -11.65 -12.01
N GLU A 86 -19.11 -11.40 -12.45
CA GLU A 86 -20.26 -12.26 -12.18
C GLU A 86 -20.02 -13.69 -12.68
N ALA A 87 -19.54 -13.86 -13.91
CA ALA A 87 -19.25 -15.17 -14.48
C ALA A 87 -18.17 -15.96 -13.71
N LEU A 88 -17.26 -15.28 -13.01
CA LEU A 88 -16.27 -15.94 -12.14
C LEU A 88 -16.85 -16.28 -10.77
N LEU A 89 -17.69 -15.41 -10.21
CA LEU A 89 -18.39 -15.66 -8.96
C LEU A 89 -19.39 -16.83 -9.07
N ASP A 90 -20.11 -16.93 -10.19
CA ASP A 90 -21.02 -18.04 -10.51
C ASP A 90 -20.32 -19.40 -10.64
N ARG A 91 -19.01 -19.37 -10.93
CA ARG A 91 -18.14 -20.55 -11.02
C ARG A 91 -17.41 -20.83 -9.71
N ASP A 92 -17.81 -20.18 -8.62
CA ASP A 92 -17.22 -20.34 -7.30
C ASP A 92 -15.69 -20.10 -7.27
N ALA A 93 -15.23 -19.10 -8.02
CA ALA A 93 -13.84 -18.67 -8.03
C ALA A 93 -13.34 -18.33 -6.62
N VAL A 94 -12.03 -18.45 -6.39
CA VAL A 94 -11.40 -17.98 -5.14
C VAL A 94 -11.53 -16.46 -5.07
N VAL A 95 -12.06 -15.93 -3.96
CA VAL A 95 -12.15 -14.49 -3.73
C VAL A 95 -11.18 -14.09 -2.61
N ALA A 96 -10.09 -13.43 -3.00
CA ALA A 96 -9.06 -12.94 -2.10
C ALA A 96 -9.12 -11.41 -2.00
N VAL A 97 -9.42 -10.87 -0.82
CA VAL A 97 -9.49 -9.41 -0.60
C VAL A 97 -8.21 -8.91 0.05
N GLY A 98 -7.50 -7.99 -0.62
CA GLY A 98 -6.32 -7.35 -0.04
C GLY A 98 -6.68 -6.38 1.09
N VAL A 99 -6.16 -6.61 2.29
CA VAL A 99 -6.44 -5.79 3.48
C VAL A 99 -5.18 -5.20 4.12
N SER A 100 -5.32 -4.01 4.69
CA SER A 100 -4.19 -3.23 5.23
C SER A 100 -4.50 -2.53 6.56
N GLY A 101 -5.66 -2.78 7.16
CA GLY A 101 -6.19 -1.99 8.28
C GLY A 101 -6.67 -0.59 7.88
N GLY A 102 -6.67 -0.29 6.58
CA GLY A 102 -7.21 0.96 6.06
C GLY A 102 -8.73 0.85 5.82
N LYS A 103 -9.46 1.94 6.12
CA LYS A 103 -10.91 2.05 5.93
C LYS A 103 -11.42 1.51 4.59
N ASP A 104 -10.72 1.83 3.49
CA ASP A 104 -11.19 1.49 2.16
C ASP A 104 -11.06 -0.03 1.90
N SER A 105 -10.00 -0.68 2.40
CA SER A 105 -9.88 -2.15 2.32
C SER A 105 -10.88 -2.86 3.23
N ASP A 106 -11.16 -2.31 4.41
CA ASP A 106 -12.05 -2.93 5.38
C ASP A 106 -13.50 -2.87 4.89
N ALA A 107 -13.95 -1.70 4.42
CA ALA A 107 -15.27 -1.55 3.79
C ALA A 107 -15.41 -2.43 2.54
N CYS A 108 -14.35 -2.56 1.74
CA CYS A 108 -14.33 -3.45 0.58
C CYS A 108 -14.56 -4.90 0.99
N ALA A 109 -13.83 -5.41 1.98
CA ALA A 109 -14.00 -6.76 2.49
C ALA A 109 -15.43 -7.02 3.03
N ILE A 110 -15.98 -6.06 3.78
CA ILE A 110 -17.35 -6.14 4.31
C ILE A 110 -18.38 -6.19 3.18
N ALA A 111 -18.25 -5.31 2.19
CA ALA A 111 -19.17 -5.23 1.06
C ALA A 111 -19.14 -6.51 0.22
N VAL A 112 -17.94 -7.02 -0.06
CA VAL A 112 -17.73 -8.27 -0.80
C VAL A 112 -18.31 -9.43 -0.01
N ALA A 113 -18.06 -9.54 1.29
CA ALA A 113 -18.61 -10.60 2.12
C ALA A 113 -20.15 -10.64 2.07
N LYS A 114 -20.80 -9.49 2.27
CA LYS A 114 -22.26 -9.35 2.17
C LYS A 114 -22.77 -9.77 0.78
N HIS A 115 -22.07 -9.38 -0.29
CA HIS A 115 -22.44 -9.76 -1.64
C HIS A 115 -22.30 -11.27 -1.90
N LEU A 116 -21.18 -11.88 -1.50
CA LEU A 116 -20.95 -13.31 -1.66
C LEU A 116 -21.97 -14.16 -0.89
N ASP A 117 -22.40 -13.71 0.30
CA ASP A 117 -23.48 -14.34 1.04
C ASP A 117 -24.82 -14.23 0.31
N ALA A 118 -25.14 -13.06 -0.21
CA ALA A 118 -26.40 -12.80 -0.92
C ALA A 118 -26.57 -13.67 -2.18
N ILE A 119 -25.47 -13.92 -2.92
CA ILE A 119 -25.49 -14.78 -4.11
C ILE A 119 -25.27 -16.27 -3.78
N GLY A 120 -25.03 -16.60 -2.50
CA GLY A 120 -24.83 -17.98 -2.06
C GLY A 120 -23.51 -18.61 -2.50
N HIS A 121 -22.49 -17.81 -2.83
CA HIS A 121 -21.18 -18.23 -3.33
C HIS A 121 -20.53 -19.29 -2.43
N LYS A 122 -20.02 -20.39 -3.01
CA LYS A 122 -19.42 -21.54 -2.31
C LYS A 122 -17.90 -21.61 -2.44
N GLY A 123 -17.30 -20.77 -3.27
CA GLY A 123 -15.85 -20.70 -3.46
C GLY A 123 -15.08 -20.26 -2.20
N PRO A 124 -13.75 -20.51 -2.15
CA PRO A 124 -12.92 -20.06 -1.05
C PRO A 124 -12.90 -18.53 -0.91
N ARG A 125 -12.99 -18.05 0.33
CA ARG A 125 -12.99 -16.64 0.68
C ARG A 125 -11.89 -16.36 1.69
N LEU A 126 -11.03 -15.40 1.41
CA LEU A 126 -9.95 -15.05 2.32
C LEU A 126 -9.57 -13.58 2.26
N LEU A 127 -9.07 -13.09 3.37
CA LEU A 127 -8.37 -11.82 3.46
C LEU A 127 -6.88 -12.07 3.27
N VAL A 128 -6.18 -11.16 2.59
CA VAL A 128 -4.74 -11.23 2.40
C VAL A 128 -4.10 -9.94 2.88
N HIS A 129 -3.24 -10.04 3.90
CA HIS A 129 -2.46 -8.93 4.40
C HIS A 129 -0.99 -9.13 4.06
N SER A 130 -0.41 -8.17 3.34
CA SER A 130 1.03 -8.12 3.08
C SER A 130 1.65 -7.18 4.09
N ASP A 131 2.34 -7.79 5.06
CA ASP A 131 2.93 -7.14 6.21
C ASP A 131 4.30 -6.57 5.84
N LEU A 132 4.41 -5.24 5.88
CA LEU A 132 5.62 -4.48 5.55
C LEU A 132 6.59 -4.32 6.72
N GLY A 133 6.37 -5.02 7.84
CA GLY A 133 7.24 -5.06 9.01
C GLY A 133 7.23 -3.76 9.79
N ARG A 134 8.42 -3.26 10.13
CA ARG A 134 8.59 -2.12 11.06
C ARG A 134 7.98 -0.82 10.58
N ILE A 135 7.67 -0.69 9.29
CA ILE A 135 7.06 0.52 8.74
C ILE A 135 5.54 0.55 8.84
N GLU A 136 4.90 -0.52 9.30
CA GLU A 136 3.45 -0.51 9.53
C GLU A 136 3.08 0.15 10.85
N TRP A 137 1.86 0.64 10.94
CA TRP A 137 1.27 1.00 12.22
C TRP A 137 1.12 -0.27 13.07
N LYS A 138 1.31 -0.15 14.39
CA LYS A 138 1.14 -1.31 15.28
C LYS A 138 -0.29 -1.87 15.25
N ASP A 139 -1.28 -1.02 15.02
CA ASP A 139 -2.67 -1.44 14.87
C ASP A 139 -3.03 -2.01 13.47
N SER A 140 -2.15 -1.96 12.46
CA SER A 140 -2.47 -2.42 11.10
C SER A 140 -2.89 -3.90 11.06
N LEU A 141 -2.01 -4.79 11.55
CA LEU A 141 -2.28 -6.23 11.57
C LEU A 141 -3.42 -6.58 12.54
N PRO A 142 -3.44 -6.07 13.80
CA PRO A 142 -4.59 -6.25 14.69
C PRO A 142 -5.93 -5.81 14.07
N SER A 143 -5.95 -4.73 13.28
CA SER A 143 -7.17 -4.30 12.57
C SER A 143 -7.61 -5.30 11.51
N CYS A 144 -6.66 -5.85 10.74
CA CYS A 144 -6.93 -6.94 9.81
C CYS A 144 -7.46 -8.19 10.52
N GLU A 145 -6.93 -8.53 11.69
CA GLU A 145 -7.37 -9.68 12.50
C GLU A 145 -8.80 -9.47 13.05
N ARG A 146 -9.11 -8.27 13.55
CA ARG A 146 -10.47 -7.90 13.98
C ARG A 146 -11.47 -8.02 12.83
N LEU A 147 -11.10 -7.55 11.64
CA LEU A 147 -11.90 -7.69 10.43
C LEU A 147 -12.11 -9.17 10.06
N ALA A 148 -11.05 -9.97 10.05
CA ALA A 148 -11.11 -11.40 9.75
C ALA A 148 -12.06 -12.14 10.71
N HIS A 149 -11.90 -11.90 12.01
CA HIS A 149 -12.78 -12.45 13.05
C HIS A 149 -14.23 -12.02 12.84
N ARG A 150 -14.47 -10.74 12.50
CA ARG A 150 -15.82 -10.22 12.28
C ARG A 150 -16.52 -10.87 11.09
N LEU A 151 -15.78 -11.15 10.02
CA LEU A 151 -16.31 -11.78 8.82
C LEU A 151 -16.35 -13.32 8.91
N GLY A 152 -15.63 -13.91 9.87
CA GLY A 152 -15.41 -15.36 9.93
C GLY A 152 -14.55 -15.86 8.75
N TRP A 153 -13.70 -14.99 8.20
CA TRP A 153 -12.81 -15.32 7.07
C TRP A 153 -11.40 -15.57 7.57
N GLU A 154 -10.67 -16.42 6.87
CA GLU A 154 -9.25 -16.59 7.12
C GLU A 154 -8.46 -15.33 6.74
N LEU A 155 -7.46 -14.97 7.56
CA LEU A 155 -6.46 -13.96 7.25
C LEU A 155 -5.14 -14.62 6.86
N LEU A 156 -4.79 -14.55 5.57
CA LEU A 156 -3.48 -14.94 5.07
C LEU A 156 -2.50 -13.76 5.22
N VAL A 157 -1.60 -13.85 6.20
CA VAL A 157 -0.51 -12.88 6.39
C VAL A 157 0.73 -13.34 5.62
N ILE A 158 1.26 -12.46 4.78
CA ILE A 158 2.48 -12.74 4.00
C ILE A 158 3.55 -11.70 4.30
N ARG A 159 4.81 -12.17 4.36
CA ARG A 159 5.99 -11.34 4.60
C ARG A 159 7.08 -11.67 3.58
N ARG A 160 7.82 -10.65 3.17
CA ARG A 160 9.01 -10.82 2.34
C ARG A 160 10.11 -11.50 3.16
N GLN A 161 10.72 -12.55 2.62
CA GLN A 161 11.77 -13.30 3.32
C GLN A 161 13.08 -12.52 3.46
N ALA A 162 13.39 -11.64 2.49
CA ALA A 162 14.62 -10.86 2.46
C ALA A 162 14.55 -9.57 3.31
N GLY A 163 13.79 -9.59 4.39
CA GLY A 163 13.55 -8.43 5.26
C GLY A 163 12.43 -7.51 4.79
N ASP A 164 12.16 -6.49 5.61
CA ASP A 164 11.05 -5.57 5.47
C ASP A 164 11.37 -4.33 4.60
N MET A 165 10.47 -3.33 4.61
CA MET A 165 10.67 -2.11 3.82
C MET A 165 11.90 -1.29 4.23
N LEU A 166 12.25 -1.26 5.52
CA LEU A 166 13.46 -0.57 5.98
C LEU A 166 14.70 -1.31 5.48
N ASP A 167 14.74 -2.64 5.63
CA ASP A 167 15.85 -3.46 5.14
C ASP A 167 16.03 -3.28 3.62
N ARG A 168 14.92 -3.19 2.88
CA ARG A 168 14.94 -2.98 1.43
C ARG A 168 15.58 -1.65 1.03
N TRP A 169 15.31 -0.56 1.75
CA TRP A 169 15.94 0.73 1.49
C TRP A 169 17.42 0.76 1.92
N GLU A 170 17.76 0.13 3.06
CA GLU A 170 19.15 0.01 3.52
C GLU A 170 20.01 -0.82 2.55
N VAL A 171 19.49 -1.97 2.08
CA VAL A 171 20.14 -2.81 1.08
C VAL A 171 20.32 -2.05 -0.22
N ARG A 172 19.30 -1.30 -0.67
CA ARG A 172 19.40 -0.47 -1.87
C ARG A 172 20.49 0.59 -1.74
N TRP A 173 20.60 1.23 -0.59
CA TRP A 173 21.66 2.20 -0.32
C TRP A 173 23.03 1.55 -0.36
N ARG A 174 23.23 0.43 0.35
CA ARG A 174 24.49 -0.32 0.33
C ARG A 174 24.88 -0.72 -1.10
N ASN A 175 23.92 -1.20 -1.88
CA ASN A 175 24.13 -1.55 -3.28
C ASN A 175 24.44 -0.33 -4.15
N SER A 176 23.90 0.86 -3.83
CA SER A 176 24.29 2.11 -4.48
C SER A 176 25.75 2.46 -4.21
N VAL A 177 26.18 2.36 -2.94
CA VAL A 177 27.58 2.65 -2.55
C VAL A 177 28.53 1.70 -3.27
N LEU A 178 28.28 0.38 -3.23
CA LEU A 178 29.11 -0.60 -3.93
C LEU A 178 29.20 -0.34 -5.44
N ARG A 179 28.06 -0.08 -6.09
CA ARG A 179 28.04 0.24 -7.52
C ARG A 179 28.81 1.52 -7.82
N TYR A 180 28.72 2.51 -6.94
CA TYR A 180 29.48 3.73 -7.07
C TYR A 180 30.98 3.46 -6.90
N GLU A 181 31.39 2.75 -5.86
CA GLU A 181 32.80 2.45 -5.59
C GLU A 181 33.46 1.69 -6.74
N GLU A 182 32.75 0.75 -7.39
CA GLU A 182 33.25 -0.04 -8.53
C GLU A 182 33.09 0.63 -9.90
N LEU A 183 32.59 1.88 -9.94
CA LEU A 183 32.21 2.59 -11.17
C LEU A 183 31.25 1.76 -12.05
N SER A 184 30.36 1.00 -11.40
CA SER A 184 29.23 0.31 -12.03
C SER A 184 27.98 1.23 -12.10
N CYS A 185 28.04 2.40 -11.45
CA CYS A 185 27.18 3.54 -11.72
C CYS A 185 27.98 4.84 -11.59
N VAL A 186 27.57 5.87 -12.34
CA VAL A 186 28.29 7.16 -12.39
C VAL A 186 27.86 8.11 -11.27
N LYS A 187 26.62 7.96 -10.79
CA LYS A 187 26.02 8.75 -9.71
C LYS A 187 25.48 7.83 -8.61
N LEU A 188 25.36 8.36 -7.40
CA LEU A 188 24.65 7.66 -6.34
C LEU A 188 23.16 7.55 -6.67
N ILE A 189 22.57 6.44 -6.25
CA ILE A 189 21.20 6.06 -6.55
C ILE A 189 20.37 6.26 -5.29
N LEU A 190 19.25 6.98 -5.46
CA LEU A 190 18.26 7.23 -4.41
C LEU A 190 17.84 5.92 -3.73
N PRO A 191 17.95 5.80 -2.39
CA PRO A 191 17.54 4.59 -1.67
C PRO A 191 16.03 4.50 -1.46
N TRP A 192 15.32 5.62 -1.47
CA TRP A 192 13.90 5.71 -1.18
C TRP A 192 13.00 5.17 -2.30
N SER A 193 11.82 4.70 -1.91
CA SER A 193 10.70 4.52 -2.85
C SER A 193 10.31 5.87 -3.46
N THR A 194 9.82 5.86 -4.69
CA THR A 194 9.25 7.05 -5.35
C THR A 194 7.84 6.73 -5.86
N PRO A 195 7.04 7.73 -6.30
CA PRO A 195 5.76 7.45 -6.92
C PRO A 195 5.86 6.49 -8.13
N SER A 196 6.96 6.55 -8.89
CA SER A 196 7.25 5.65 -10.00
C SER A 196 7.89 4.32 -9.57
N MET A 197 8.57 4.28 -8.42
CA MET A 197 9.22 3.10 -7.85
C MET A 197 8.65 2.78 -6.47
N ARG A 198 7.44 2.22 -6.44
CA ARG A 198 6.78 1.83 -5.18
C ARG A 198 7.12 0.39 -4.81
N PHE A 199 8.30 0.16 -4.23
CA PHE A 199 8.77 -1.18 -3.83
C PHE A 199 7.77 -1.90 -2.92
N CYS A 200 7.12 -1.16 -2.02
CA CYS A 200 6.06 -1.69 -1.15
C CYS A 200 4.87 -2.28 -1.94
N THR A 201 4.58 -1.75 -3.14
CA THR A 201 3.48 -2.21 -3.98
C THR A 201 3.93 -3.36 -4.88
N SER A 202 4.95 -3.14 -5.72
CA SER A 202 5.35 -4.14 -6.72
C SER A 202 5.99 -5.38 -6.10
N GLU A 203 6.96 -5.18 -5.20
CA GLU A 203 7.79 -6.28 -4.69
C GLU A 203 7.19 -6.96 -3.46
N MET A 204 6.55 -6.17 -2.59
CA MET A 204 6.12 -6.69 -1.28
C MET A 204 4.62 -6.98 -1.21
N LYS A 205 3.79 -6.32 -2.02
CA LYS A 205 2.34 -6.57 -2.06
C LYS A 205 1.95 -7.43 -3.24
N THR A 206 1.95 -6.87 -4.45
CA THR A 206 1.40 -7.54 -5.64
C THR A 206 2.07 -8.88 -5.89
N HIS A 207 3.41 -8.92 -6.00
CA HIS A 207 4.12 -10.15 -6.31
C HIS A 207 3.95 -11.24 -5.23
N LEU A 208 4.04 -10.87 -3.95
CA LEU A 208 3.90 -11.84 -2.86
C LEU A 208 2.47 -12.37 -2.74
N ILE A 209 1.46 -11.49 -2.88
CA ILE A 209 0.05 -11.90 -2.86
C ILE A 209 -0.21 -12.87 -4.02
N SER A 210 0.18 -12.49 -5.25
CA SER A 210 0.02 -13.34 -6.43
C SER A 210 0.71 -14.69 -6.28
N SER A 211 1.94 -14.70 -5.76
CA SER A 211 2.72 -15.92 -5.53
C SER A 211 2.06 -16.84 -4.49
N ALA A 212 1.64 -16.28 -3.35
CA ALA A 212 1.00 -17.03 -2.28
C ALA A 212 -0.34 -17.63 -2.72
N LEU A 213 -1.18 -16.84 -3.42
CA LEU A 213 -2.47 -17.29 -3.92
C LEU A 213 -2.32 -18.40 -4.96
N LYS A 214 -1.39 -18.27 -5.93
CA LYS A 214 -1.14 -19.33 -6.91
C LYS A 214 -0.64 -20.63 -6.28
N LYS A 215 0.25 -20.53 -5.28
CA LYS A 215 0.77 -21.70 -4.57
C LYS A 215 -0.35 -22.42 -3.81
N ARG A 216 -1.25 -21.65 -3.19
CA ARG A 216 -2.36 -22.19 -2.39
C ARG A 216 -3.49 -22.74 -3.24
N PHE A 217 -3.80 -22.08 -4.36
CA PHE A 217 -4.88 -22.42 -5.27
C PHE A 217 -4.33 -22.69 -6.67
N PRO A 218 -3.71 -23.87 -6.90
CA PRO A 218 -3.05 -24.19 -8.16
C PRO A 218 -4.02 -24.35 -9.35
N GLN A 219 -5.30 -24.59 -9.08
CA GLN A 219 -6.39 -24.77 -10.05
C GLN A 219 -7.58 -23.86 -9.70
N GLY A 220 -8.50 -23.67 -10.65
CA GLY A 220 -9.71 -22.85 -10.49
C GLY A 220 -9.44 -21.38 -10.73
N ASP A 221 -10.45 -20.53 -10.84
CA ASP A 221 -10.21 -19.11 -11.10
C ASP A 221 -9.93 -18.32 -9.81
N ILE A 222 -9.21 -17.20 -9.90
CA ILE A 222 -8.86 -16.35 -8.75
C ILE A 222 -9.27 -14.90 -9.03
N ILE A 223 -10.07 -14.33 -8.14
CA ILE A 223 -10.43 -12.92 -8.09
C ILE A 223 -9.63 -12.26 -6.96
N ASN A 224 -8.70 -11.38 -7.33
CA ASN A 224 -8.01 -10.50 -6.38
C ASN A 224 -8.80 -9.18 -6.24
N VAL A 225 -9.38 -8.95 -5.07
CA VAL A 225 -10.22 -7.79 -4.82
C VAL A 225 -9.40 -6.67 -4.18
N THR A 226 -9.60 -5.43 -4.63
CA THR A 226 -8.93 -4.25 -4.08
C THR A 226 -9.92 -3.16 -3.68
N GLY A 227 -9.62 -2.47 -2.58
CA GLY A 227 -10.42 -1.35 -2.05
C GLY A 227 -10.14 -0.01 -2.71
N ILE A 228 -9.84 0.02 -4.02
CA ILE A 228 -9.59 1.26 -4.75
C ILE A 228 -10.93 1.96 -5.05
N ARG A 229 -10.97 3.30 -4.92
CA ARG A 229 -12.11 4.17 -5.26
C ARG A 229 -11.73 5.29 -6.22
N ARG A 230 -12.64 5.67 -7.12
CA ARG A 230 -12.44 6.78 -8.08
C ARG A 230 -12.15 8.11 -7.38
N GLN A 231 -12.81 8.36 -6.25
CA GLN A 231 -12.70 9.60 -5.48
C GLN A 231 -11.28 9.87 -4.94
N GLU A 232 -10.41 8.86 -4.88
CA GLU A 232 -9.11 9.00 -4.22
C GLU A 232 -8.06 9.76 -5.02
N SER A 233 -8.12 9.74 -6.36
CA SER A 233 -7.17 10.47 -7.23
C SER A 233 -7.60 10.49 -8.71
N PRO A 234 -7.08 11.43 -9.52
CA PRO A 234 -7.33 11.45 -10.97
C PRO A 234 -6.89 10.20 -11.74
N ASN A 235 -5.90 9.45 -11.22
CA ASN A 235 -5.49 8.19 -11.84
C ASN A 235 -6.48 7.06 -11.50
N ARG A 236 -6.94 7.00 -10.24
CA ARG A 236 -7.93 6.02 -9.80
C ARG A 236 -9.31 6.29 -10.41
N SER A 237 -9.66 7.54 -10.72
CA SER A 237 -10.92 7.88 -11.37
C SER A 237 -11.08 7.29 -12.78
N LYS A 238 -9.98 6.85 -13.41
CA LYS A 238 -9.98 6.21 -14.72
C LYS A 238 -9.89 4.69 -14.68
N MET A 239 -9.76 4.08 -13.49
CA MET A 239 -9.59 2.64 -13.36
C MET A 239 -10.90 1.89 -13.67
N PRO A 240 -10.85 0.72 -14.32
CA PRO A 240 -12.06 -0.06 -14.61
C PRO A 240 -12.59 -0.75 -13.34
N VAL A 241 -13.83 -1.25 -13.40
CA VAL A 241 -14.40 -2.10 -12.32
C VAL A 241 -13.57 -3.38 -12.16
N TRP A 242 -13.02 -3.91 -13.24
CA TRP A 242 -12.16 -5.09 -13.21
C TRP A 242 -11.08 -5.02 -14.31
N ALA A 243 -10.03 -5.83 -14.18
CA ALA A 243 -9.04 -6.03 -15.23
C ALA A 243 -8.44 -7.45 -15.17
N PRO A 244 -7.97 -8.02 -16.30
CA PRO A 244 -7.19 -9.24 -16.29
C PRO A 244 -5.94 -9.11 -15.41
N ASN A 245 -5.60 -10.17 -14.68
CA ASN A 245 -4.39 -10.23 -13.86
C ASN A 245 -3.49 -11.37 -14.35
N SER A 246 -2.48 -11.01 -15.13
CA SER A 246 -1.52 -11.96 -15.71
C SER A 246 -0.65 -12.64 -14.65
N GLU A 247 -0.40 -12.00 -13.50
CA GLU A 247 0.37 -12.62 -12.41
C GLU A 247 -0.40 -13.75 -11.73
N LEU A 248 -1.73 -13.70 -11.75
CA LEU A 248 -2.62 -14.73 -11.21
C LEU A 248 -3.11 -15.73 -12.27
N THR A 249 -3.08 -15.35 -13.54
CA THR A 249 -3.50 -16.25 -14.63
C THR A 249 -2.47 -17.34 -14.86
N ARG A 250 -2.93 -18.59 -14.97
CA ARG A 250 -2.10 -19.77 -15.22
C ARG A 250 -2.87 -20.81 -16.01
N LYS A 251 -2.20 -21.89 -16.45
CA LYS A 251 -2.85 -23.00 -17.16
C LYS A 251 -4.07 -23.58 -16.42
N GLY A 252 -4.03 -23.56 -15.09
CA GLY A 252 -5.09 -24.07 -14.20
C GLY A 252 -6.27 -23.12 -13.94
N GLY A 253 -6.28 -21.91 -14.54
CA GLY A 253 -7.41 -20.99 -14.45
C GLY A 253 -7.03 -19.51 -14.63
N VAL A 254 -8.05 -18.68 -14.77
CA VAL A 254 -7.94 -17.23 -15.03
C VAL A 254 -7.79 -16.46 -13.72
N GLY A 255 -6.97 -15.42 -13.75
CA GLY A 255 -6.84 -14.45 -12.67
C GLY A 255 -7.36 -13.09 -13.09
N ILE A 256 -8.17 -12.44 -12.24
CA ILE A 256 -8.60 -11.05 -12.45
C ILE A 256 -8.34 -10.19 -11.20
N THR A 257 -8.31 -8.88 -11.41
CA THR A 257 -8.41 -7.89 -10.34
C THR A 257 -9.81 -7.27 -10.37
N TRP A 258 -10.47 -7.20 -9.21
CA TRP A 258 -11.79 -6.60 -9.04
C TRP A 258 -11.73 -5.40 -8.09
N ASN A 259 -12.14 -4.22 -8.57
CA ASN A 259 -12.23 -3.00 -7.78
C ASN A 259 -13.67 -2.85 -7.25
N ALA A 260 -14.01 -3.68 -6.26
CA ALA A 260 -15.40 -3.91 -5.84
C ALA A 260 -16.13 -2.67 -5.31
N ILE A 261 -15.41 -1.67 -4.79
CA ILE A 261 -16.00 -0.45 -4.25
C ILE A 261 -15.60 0.80 -5.06
N ILE A 262 -15.26 0.64 -6.34
CA ILE A 262 -14.66 1.70 -7.16
C ILE A 262 -15.50 2.99 -7.21
N GLU A 263 -16.83 2.88 -7.16
CA GLU A 263 -17.75 4.02 -7.18
C GLU A 263 -18.15 4.53 -5.77
N TRP A 264 -17.65 3.93 -4.70
CA TRP A 264 -18.10 4.28 -3.36
C TRP A 264 -17.59 5.67 -2.94
N PRO A 265 -18.47 6.52 -2.39
CA PRO A 265 -18.04 7.74 -1.72
C PRO A 265 -17.54 7.42 -0.29
N VAL A 266 -16.72 8.30 0.27
CA VAL A 266 -16.02 8.04 1.54
C VAL A 266 -16.96 7.88 2.75
N GLN A 267 -18.12 8.54 2.75
CA GLN A 267 -19.09 8.39 3.83
C GLN A 267 -19.70 6.98 3.88
N ASP A 268 -19.88 6.32 2.74
CA ASP A 268 -20.42 4.95 2.68
C ASP A 268 -19.36 3.93 3.13
N VAL A 269 -18.07 4.24 2.90
CA VAL A 269 -16.95 3.47 3.46
C VAL A 269 -16.98 3.48 4.99
N ALA A 270 -17.13 4.66 5.59
CA ALA A 270 -17.24 4.75 7.05
C ALA A 270 -18.50 4.09 7.59
N TYR A 271 -19.65 4.29 6.91
CA TYR A 271 -20.91 3.63 7.25
C TYR A 271 -20.73 2.10 7.29
N ALA A 272 -20.15 1.50 6.25
CA ALA A 272 -20.02 0.04 6.15
C ALA A 272 -19.22 -0.58 7.29
N ILE A 273 -18.17 0.11 7.76
CA ILE A 273 -17.33 -0.33 8.89
C ILE A 273 -18.12 -0.23 10.20
N HIS A 274 -18.78 0.90 10.43
CA HIS A 274 -19.58 1.12 11.64
C HIS A 274 -20.80 0.18 11.72
N ASP A 275 -21.46 -0.07 10.58
CA ASP A 275 -22.64 -0.94 10.47
C ASP A 275 -22.37 -2.37 10.95
N VAL A 276 -21.12 -2.84 10.83
CA VAL A 276 -20.72 -4.14 11.36
C VAL A 276 -20.11 -4.06 12.76
N GLY A 277 -20.11 -2.90 13.41
CA GLY A 277 -19.57 -2.71 14.76
C GLY A 277 -18.04 -2.71 14.84
N LEU A 278 -17.35 -2.47 13.72
CA LEU A 278 -15.90 -2.28 13.72
C LEU A 278 -15.55 -0.80 13.93
N SER A 279 -14.39 -0.56 14.53
CA SER A 279 -13.82 0.79 14.68
C SER A 279 -12.83 1.09 13.58
N LEU A 280 -12.70 2.37 13.24
CA LEU A 280 -11.63 2.84 12.36
C LEU A 280 -10.27 2.71 13.06
N HIS A 281 -9.25 2.41 12.26
CA HIS A 281 -7.85 2.30 12.69
C HIS A 281 -7.36 3.55 13.44
N GLU A 282 -6.51 3.35 14.46
CA GLU A 282 -6.05 4.40 15.39
C GLU A 282 -5.45 5.63 14.71
N ALA A 283 -4.72 5.43 13.61
CA ALA A 283 -4.17 6.49 12.78
C ALA A 283 -5.23 7.54 12.40
N TYR A 284 -6.47 7.12 12.10
CA TYR A 284 -7.55 8.03 11.75
C TYR A 284 -8.16 8.72 12.97
N THR A 285 -8.35 7.99 14.07
CA THR A 285 -9.18 8.42 15.21
C THR A 285 -8.38 9.11 16.30
N ARG A 286 -7.15 8.65 16.56
CA ARG A 286 -6.26 9.18 17.60
C ARG A 286 -5.27 10.19 17.04
N TYR A 287 -4.70 9.90 15.87
CA TYR A 287 -3.65 10.73 15.27
C TYR A 287 -4.18 11.59 14.11
N GLY A 288 -5.44 11.38 13.72
CA GLY A 288 -6.12 12.21 12.73
C GLY A 288 -5.62 12.04 11.30
N LEU A 289 -4.86 11.02 10.91
CA LEU A 289 -4.37 10.86 9.53
C LEU A 289 -5.51 10.92 8.50
N SER A 290 -5.22 11.45 7.31
CA SER A 290 -6.14 11.43 6.18
C SER A 290 -6.22 10.06 5.50
N ARG A 291 -5.14 9.27 5.62
CA ARG A 291 -4.97 7.94 5.01
C ARG A 291 -4.05 7.06 5.85
N VAL A 292 -4.41 5.78 5.99
CA VAL A 292 -3.54 4.73 6.54
C VAL A 292 -2.70 4.10 5.44
N SER A 293 -1.41 4.00 5.67
CA SER A 293 -0.38 3.39 4.81
C SER A 293 0.78 2.99 5.73
N CYS A 294 2.02 2.92 5.25
CA CYS A 294 3.18 2.92 6.14
C CYS A 294 3.14 4.13 7.10
N CYS A 295 3.69 4.03 8.31
CA CYS A 295 3.77 5.12 9.29
C CYS A 295 4.38 6.39 8.66
N PHE A 296 5.46 6.27 7.88
CA PHE A 296 5.98 7.35 7.05
C PHE A 296 5.95 6.95 5.57
N CYS A 297 4.83 7.21 4.92
CA CYS A 297 4.66 6.91 3.50
C CYS A 297 5.25 8.03 2.62
N ILE A 298 5.92 7.66 1.54
CA ILE A 298 6.44 8.62 0.53
C ILE A 298 5.34 9.45 -0.15
N MET A 299 4.08 9.00 -0.05
CA MET A 299 2.91 9.70 -0.59
C MET A 299 2.13 10.49 0.47
N SER A 300 2.56 10.46 1.73
CA SER A 300 1.88 11.21 2.81
C SER A 300 2.09 12.71 2.65
N SER A 301 1.05 13.47 2.98
CA SER A 301 1.17 14.91 3.17
C SER A 301 2.07 15.20 4.36
N GLU A 302 2.59 16.43 4.44
CA GLU A 302 3.37 16.86 5.60
C GLU A 302 2.57 16.78 6.90
N ALA A 303 1.30 17.18 6.86
CA ALA A 303 0.39 17.08 7.99
C ALA A 303 0.16 15.63 8.45
N ASP A 304 0.16 14.66 7.54
CA ASP A 304 0.06 13.23 7.89
C ASP A 304 1.39 12.68 8.45
N LEU A 305 2.53 13.17 7.97
CA LEU A 305 3.84 12.80 8.52
C LEU A 305 4.01 13.33 9.95
N ILE A 306 3.61 14.58 10.20
CA ILE A 306 3.61 15.18 11.55
C ILE A 306 2.67 14.39 12.46
N ALA A 307 1.44 14.13 12.01
CA ALA A 307 0.47 13.32 12.74
C ALA A 307 1.01 11.92 13.09
N SER A 308 1.68 11.27 12.14
CA SER A 308 2.30 9.96 12.35
C SER A 308 3.39 9.98 13.41
N ALA A 309 4.19 11.05 13.47
CA ALA A 309 5.25 11.23 14.45
C ALA A 309 4.73 11.45 15.88
N MET A 310 3.45 11.82 16.05
CA MET A 310 2.81 11.90 17.38
C MET A 310 2.56 10.53 18.00
N CYS A 311 2.65 9.44 17.24
CA CYS A 311 2.55 8.07 17.74
C CYS A 311 3.94 7.57 18.16
N GLU A 312 4.13 7.29 19.46
CA GLU A 312 5.40 6.82 20.00
C GLU A 312 5.88 5.50 19.36
N ASP A 313 4.95 4.61 19.01
CA ASP A 313 5.26 3.35 18.32
C ASP A 313 5.91 3.56 16.94
N ASN A 314 5.72 4.74 16.34
CA ASN A 314 6.33 5.11 15.06
C ASN A 314 7.72 5.74 15.21
N HIS A 315 8.21 5.99 16.43
CA HIS A 315 9.48 6.71 16.63
C HIS A 315 10.70 5.89 16.19
N GLU A 316 10.72 4.58 16.42
CA GLU A 316 11.81 3.72 15.96
C GLU A 316 11.97 3.77 14.42
N PRO A 317 10.92 3.49 13.61
CA PRO A 317 11.05 3.58 12.16
C PRO A 317 11.36 5.01 11.69
N TYR A 318 10.82 6.04 12.34
CA TYR A 318 11.17 7.44 12.06
C TYR A 318 12.68 7.69 12.19
N ILE A 319 13.27 7.31 13.32
CA ILE A 319 14.69 7.50 13.61
C ILE A 319 15.55 6.74 12.61
N ARG A 320 15.19 5.48 12.29
CA ARG A 320 15.93 4.67 11.31
C ARG A 320 15.90 5.28 9.91
N MET A 321 14.76 5.83 9.50
CA MET A 321 14.66 6.52 8.22
C MET A 321 15.51 7.80 8.21
N VAL A 322 15.52 8.59 9.29
CA VAL A 322 16.39 9.76 9.40
C VAL A 322 17.88 9.38 9.40
N GLN A 323 18.26 8.26 10.04
CA GLN A 323 19.63 7.74 9.93
C GLN A 323 20.00 7.41 8.48
N LEU A 324 19.07 6.89 7.69
CA LEU A 324 19.31 6.65 6.27
C LEU A 324 19.38 7.95 5.46
N GLU A 325 18.60 8.99 5.79
CA GLU A 325 18.78 10.33 5.19
C GLU A 325 20.19 10.86 5.44
N VAL A 326 20.67 10.75 6.69
CA VAL A 326 22.01 11.18 7.10
C VAL A 326 23.08 10.43 6.33
N LYS A 327 23.02 9.10 6.33
CA LYS A 327 24.01 8.24 5.66
C LYS A 327 24.02 8.43 4.15
N SER A 328 22.87 8.69 3.54
CA SER A 328 22.73 8.71 2.09
C SER A 328 22.84 10.09 1.46
N SER A 329 22.68 11.16 2.24
CA SER A 329 22.51 12.53 1.75
C SER A 329 21.35 12.70 0.74
N PHE A 330 20.34 11.84 0.86
CA PHE A 330 19.10 11.92 0.10
C PHE A 330 17.92 12.22 1.03
N ALA A 331 17.20 13.29 0.72
CA ALA A 331 15.92 13.61 1.33
C ALA A 331 14.87 12.53 1.02
N PHE A 332 14.00 12.26 1.98
CA PHE A 332 12.97 11.23 1.90
C PHE A 332 11.92 11.47 0.80
N GLN A 333 11.39 12.70 0.68
CA GLN A 333 10.33 13.05 -0.27
C GLN A 333 10.78 14.18 -1.22
N GLY A 334 11.53 13.82 -2.25
CA GLY A 334 12.07 14.79 -3.20
C GLY A 334 13.10 15.70 -2.51
N ASN A 335 12.71 16.93 -2.17
CA ASN A 335 13.55 17.87 -1.41
C ASN A 335 13.14 17.98 0.07
N ARG A 336 12.04 17.33 0.50
CA ARG A 336 11.60 17.33 1.89
C ARG A 336 12.36 16.27 2.67
N TRP A 337 13.05 16.71 3.71
CA TRP A 337 13.74 15.85 4.65
C TRP A 337 12.79 15.40 5.75
N LEU A 338 12.77 14.11 6.04
CA LEU A 338 11.97 13.54 7.12
C LEU A 338 12.45 14.04 8.48
N SER A 339 13.75 14.31 8.63
CA SER A 339 14.33 14.94 9.82
C SER A 339 13.72 16.29 10.20
N ASP A 340 13.05 16.98 9.29
CA ASP A 340 12.36 18.26 9.57
C ASP A 340 10.93 18.08 10.07
N VAL A 341 10.35 16.89 9.92
CA VAL A 341 8.94 16.62 10.29
C VAL A 341 8.74 16.68 11.81
N ALA A 342 9.63 16.03 12.57
CA ALA A 342 9.54 15.96 14.02
C ALA A 342 10.94 15.96 14.67
N PRO A 343 11.71 17.05 14.51
CA PRO A 343 13.09 17.12 14.99
C PRO A 343 13.22 16.97 16.51
N HIS A 344 12.15 17.21 17.27
CA HIS A 344 12.12 17.06 18.72
C HIS A 344 12.21 15.60 19.20
N ILE A 345 11.84 14.63 18.36
CA ILE A 345 11.95 13.19 18.64
C ILE A 345 13.40 12.70 18.45
N LEU A 346 14.18 13.40 17.63
CA LEU A 346 15.53 12.96 17.28
C LEU A 346 16.53 13.20 18.42
N PRO A 347 17.43 12.23 18.68
CA PRO A 347 18.61 12.46 19.49
C PRO A 347 19.40 13.68 19.01
N SER A 348 19.98 14.45 19.93
CA SER A 348 20.70 15.69 19.62
C SER A 348 21.85 15.49 18.62
N SER A 349 22.54 14.34 18.70
CA SER A 349 23.57 13.93 17.74
C SER A 349 23.00 13.79 16.34
N LEU A 350 21.93 12.99 16.18
CA LEU A 350 21.29 12.73 14.89
C LEU A 350 20.70 14.01 14.27
N ARG A 351 20.18 14.93 15.10
CA ARG A 351 19.72 16.26 14.65
C ARG A 351 20.85 17.08 14.04
N SER A 352 22.02 17.04 14.67
CA SER A 352 23.23 17.74 14.20
C SER A 352 23.76 17.10 12.91
N GLU A 353 23.80 15.77 12.86
CA GLU A 353 24.16 15.00 11.67
C GLU A 353 23.21 15.27 10.50
N ALA A 354 21.89 15.36 10.73
CA ALA A 354 20.92 15.69 9.70
C ALA A 354 21.15 17.09 9.10
N LYS A 355 21.53 18.07 9.93
CA LYS A 355 21.92 19.41 9.43
C LYS A 355 23.16 19.34 8.54
N GLN A 356 24.17 18.56 8.93
CA GLN A 356 25.38 18.35 8.13
C GLN A 356 25.06 17.61 6.82
N ALA A 357 24.23 16.56 6.89
CA ALA A 357 23.83 15.75 5.74
C ALA A 357 23.11 16.58 4.66
N LYS A 358 22.35 17.62 5.04
CA LYS A 358 21.74 18.57 4.09
C LYS A 358 22.79 19.40 3.34
N ALA A 359 23.82 19.87 4.05
CA ALA A 359 24.92 20.59 3.42
C ALA A 359 25.73 19.67 2.48
N ILE A 360 25.99 18.43 2.92
CA ILE A 360 26.60 17.38 2.10
C ILE A 360 25.75 17.09 0.86
N ALA A 361 24.42 16.99 1.01
CA ALA A 361 23.53 16.73 -0.11
C ALA A 361 23.62 17.83 -1.18
N ALA A 362 23.64 19.11 -0.77
CA ALA A 362 23.79 20.23 -1.70
C ALA A 362 25.14 20.18 -2.44
N GLN A 363 26.23 19.90 -1.74
CA GLN A 363 27.56 19.76 -2.35
C GLN A 363 27.63 18.58 -3.31
N ARG A 364 27.14 17.41 -2.88
CA ARG A 364 27.06 16.21 -3.73
C ARG A 364 26.31 16.51 -5.02
N GLN A 365 25.13 17.12 -4.92
CA GLN A 365 24.30 17.43 -6.08
C GLN A 365 25.01 18.38 -7.05
N ALA A 366 25.72 19.39 -6.55
CA ALA A 366 26.50 20.30 -7.37
C ALA A 366 27.65 19.57 -8.09
N ILE A 367 28.42 18.74 -7.37
CA ILE A 367 29.51 17.94 -7.94
C ILE A 367 28.99 16.96 -9.00
N GLU A 368 27.92 16.21 -8.69
CA GLU A 368 27.33 15.25 -9.64
C GLU A 368 26.68 15.95 -10.85
N ALA A 369 26.30 17.22 -10.74
CA ALA A 369 25.75 18.00 -11.86
C ALA A 369 26.81 18.34 -12.93
N GLU A 370 28.11 18.31 -12.60
CA GLU A 370 29.19 18.50 -13.56
C GLU A 370 29.26 17.39 -14.63
N ILE A 371 28.73 16.20 -14.33
CA ILE A 371 28.82 15.03 -15.21
C ILE A 371 27.98 15.24 -16.49
N PRO A 372 28.59 15.23 -17.69
CA PRO A 372 27.87 15.32 -18.95
C PRO A 372 26.86 14.19 -19.12
N LYS A 373 25.67 14.52 -19.66
CA LYS A 373 24.57 13.55 -19.82
C LYS A 373 24.96 12.31 -20.63
N HIS A 374 25.80 12.45 -21.65
CA HIS A 374 26.20 11.35 -22.52
C HIS A 374 27.13 10.33 -21.83
N LEU A 375 27.73 10.69 -20.70
CA LEU A 375 28.55 9.78 -19.88
C LEU A 375 27.72 8.99 -18.86
N LEU A 376 26.45 9.34 -18.66
CA LEU A 376 25.55 8.62 -17.76
C LEU A 376 25.20 7.25 -18.34
N TYR A 377 25.00 6.30 -17.45
CA TYR A 377 24.65 4.93 -17.85
C TYR A 377 23.17 4.85 -18.22
N GLU A 378 22.88 4.09 -19.27
CA GLU A 378 21.54 3.73 -19.68
C GLU A 378 21.28 2.27 -19.36
N SER A 379 20.22 2.01 -18.60
CA SER A 379 19.89 0.65 -18.12
C SER A 379 21.08 -0.07 -17.45
N GLY A 380 21.91 0.70 -16.72
CA GLY A 380 23.07 0.18 -16.00
C GLY A 380 24.35 0.02 -16.83
N TRP A 381 24.38 0.48 -18.09
CA TRP A 381 25.55 0.35 -18.95
C TRP A 381 26.05 1.69 -19.51
N PRO A 382 27.37 1.86 -19.69
CA PRO A 382 27.88 2.95 -20.51
C PRO A 382 27.37 2.85 -21.96
N THR A 383 27.29 4.01 -22.61
CA THR A 383 26.83 4.17 -23.99
C THR A 383 27.97 4.60 -24.92
N CYS A 384 29.06 5.12 -24.36
CA CYS A 384 30.25 5.57 -25.08
C CYS A 384 31.49 5.39 -24.21
N LEU A 385 32.67 5.48 -24.83
CA LEU A 385 33.95 5.58 -24.12
C LEU A 385 34.27 7.06 -23.86
N PRO A 386 34.59 7.47 -22.62
CA PRO A 386 34.95 8.86 -22.33
C PRO A 386 36.29 9.23 -22.99
N THR A 387 36.40 10.47 -23.44
CA THR A 387 37.70 11.09 -23.74
C THR A 387 38.56 11.16 -22.48
N ARG A 388 39.86 11.43 -22.64
CA ARG A 388 40.78 11.54 -21.49
C ARG A 388 40.35 12.64 -20.51
N ASP A 389 39.91 13.79 -21.01
CA ASP A 389 39.48 14.92 -20.18
C ASP A 389 38.16 14.61 -19.46
N GLU A 390 37.23 13.92 -20.12
CA GLU A 390 35.99 13.43 -19.50
C GLU A 390 36.26 12.36 -18.43
N ALA A 391 37.24 11.48 -18.67
CA ALA A 391 37.65 10.50 -17.69
C ALA A 391 38.31 11.15 -16.47
N GLU A 392 39.13 12.20 -16.65
CA GLU A 392 39.67 12.97 -15.53
C GLU A 392 38.58 13.73 -14.77
N LEU A 393 37.57 14.29 -15.47
CA LEU A 393 36.38 14.88 -14.86
C LEU A 393 35.64 13.86 -13.99
N LEU A 394 35.36 12.67 -14.51
CA LEU A 394 34.71 11.60 -13.75
C LEU A 394 35.54 11.18 -12.54
N ALA A 395 36.85 10.99 -12.71
CA ALA A 395 37.76 10.67 -11.62
C ALA A 395 37.74 11.74 -10.51
N ARG A 396 37.76 13.03 -10.88
CA ARG A 396 37.66 14.15 -9.93
C ARG A 396 36.34 14.12 -9.17
N VAL A 397 35.21 14.00 -9.87
CA VAL A 397 33.87 13.90 -9.26
C VAL A 397 33.84 12.74 -8.27
N ARG A 398 34.40 11.59 -8.64
CA ARG A 398 34.51 10.40 -7.79
C ARG A 398 35.30 10.65 -6.52
N ARG A 399 36.48 11.26 -6.63
CA ARG A 399 37.31 11.63 -5.45
C ARG A 399 36.55 12.58 -4.52
N GLN A 400 35.89 13.60 -5.07
CA GLN A 400 35.16 14.59 -4.28
C GLN A 400 33.96 13.98 -3.54
N VAL A 401 33.08 13.24 -4.22
CA VAL A 401 31.93 12.59 -3.58
C VAL A 401 32.38 11.54 -2.56
N SER A 402 33.43 10.79 -2.86
CA SER A 402 33.97 9.78 -1.93
C SER A 402 34.54 10.41 -0.67
N THR A 403 35.26 11.53 -0.81
CA THR A 403 35.75 12.31 0.35
C THR A 403 34.58 12.84 1.17
N LEU A 404 33.55 13.37 0.49
CA LEU A 404 32.40 14.00 1.14
C LEU A 404 31.55 13.01 1.95
N LEU A 405 31.44 11.76 1.49
CA LEU A 405 30.59 10.73 2.11
C LEU A 405 31.37 9.59 2.78
N GLY A 406 32.71 9.63 2.75
CA GLY A 406 33.57 8.61 3.35
C GLY A 406 33.55 7.27 2.62
N PHE A 407 33.50 7.28 1.28
CA PHE A 407 33.55 6.07 0.46
C PHE A 407 34.96 5.74 -0.02
N ASN A 408 35.16 4.48 -0.41
CA ASN A 408 36.41 3.95 -0.94
C ASN A 408 36.27 3.71 -2.45
N ALA A 409 36.05 4.78 -3.22
CA ALA A 409 35.90 4.63 -4.66
C ALA A 409 37.17 4.14 -5.35
N GLN A 410 36.98 3.18 -6.25
CA GLN A 410 37.97 2.75 -7.22
C GLN A 410 37.91 3.67 -8.45
N CYS A 411 38.78 3.44 -9.44
CA CYS A 411 38.81 4.22 -10.68
C CYS A 411 38.88 5.74 -10.40
N ILE A 412 39.96 6.16 -9.75
CA ILE A 412 40.15 7.53 -9.24
C ILE A 412 41.16 8.34 -10.07
N ASP A 413 41.46 7.91 -11.28
CA ASP A 413 42.26 8.63 -12.28
C ASP A 413 41.69 8.38 -13.69
N ALA A 414 42.07 9.20 -14.67
CA ALA A 414 41.54 9.11 -16.03
C ALA A 414 41.74 7.72 -16.68
N VAL A 415 42.89 7.07 -16.45
CA VAL A 415 43.23 5.79 -17.08
C VAL A 415 42.31 4.69 -16.56
N SER A 416 42.23 4.54 -15.24
CA SER A 416 41.38 3.54 -14.60
C SER A 416 39.89 3.74 -14.90
N VAL A 417 39.42 4.98 -15.06
CA VAL A 417 38.06 5.28 -15.54
C VAL A 417 37.83 4.79 -16.97
N GLN A 418 38.74 5.11 -17.90
CA GLN A 418 38.63 4.67 -19.29
C GLN A 418 38.65 3.14 -19.41
N ASP A 419 39.57 2.48 -18.71
CA ASP A 419 39.68 1.02 -18.67
C ASP A 419 38.40 0.37 -18.15
N ARG A 420 37.79 0.96 -17.11
CA ARG A 420 36.54 0.46 -16.56
C ARG A 420 35.37 0.63 -17.52
N TYR A 421 35.25 1.78 -18.18
CA TYR A 421 34.22 2.00 -19.21
C TYR A 421 34.39 1.02 -20.38
N ALA A 422 35.62 0.83 -20.87
CA ALA A 422 35.93 -0.12 -21.94
C ALA A 422 35.56 -1.57 -21.54
N SER A 423 35.92 -1.97 -20.32
CA SER A 423 35.56 -3.28 -19.75
C SER A 423 34.05 -3.49 -19.70
N LEU A 424 33.29 -2.50 -19.23
CA LEU A 424 31.83 -2.58 -19.16
C LEU A 424 31.17 -2.62 -20.55
N LEU A 425 31.68 -1.88 -21.53
CA LEU A 425 31.21 -1.94 -22.92
C LEU A 425 31.45 -3.33 -23.53
N ALA A 426 32.65 -3.90 -23.34
CA ALA A 426 32.96 -5.25 -23.80
C ALA A 426 32.05 -6.30 -23.14
N LEU A 427 31.79 -6.18 -21.83
CA LEU A 427 30.86 -7.04 -21.11
C LEU A 427 29.41 -6.91 -21.63
N LYS A 428 28.97 -5.69 -21.96
CA LYS A 428 27.65 -5.44 -22.55
C LYS A 428 27.51 -6.14 -23.91
N GLU A 429 28.52 -6.01 -24.76
CA GLU A 429 28.55 -6.68 -26.07
C GLU A 429 28.54 -8.20 -25.94
N ALA A 430 29.33 -8.75 -25.02
CA ALA A 430 29.37 -10.19 -24.75
C ALA A 430 27.99 -10.70 -24.28
N LYS A 431 27.32 -9.97 -23.39
CA LYS A 431 25.94 -10.30 -22.97
C LYS A 431 24.92 -10.18 -24.10
N GLY A 432 25.09 -9.21 -25.00
CA GLY A 432 24.23 -9.05 -26.18
C GLY A 432 24.41 -10.17 -27.21
N LYS A 433 25.64 -10.71 -27.34
CA LYS A 433 25.97 -11.83 -28.25
C LYS A 433 25.66 -13.21 -27.64
N GLY A 434 25.70 -13.35 -26.32
CA GLY A 434 25.49 -14.59 -25.56
C GLY A 434 24.04 -14.95 -25.26
N GLY A 435 23.08 -14.51 -26.08
CA GLY A 435 21.65 -14.77 -25.91
C GLY A 435 21.21 -16.23 -26.10
N VAL A 436 22.06 -17.23 -25.83
CA VAL A 436 21.73 -18.63 -25.51
C VAL A 436 22.96 -19.21 -24.80
N VAL A 437 22.93 -19.33 -23.48
CA VAL A 437 23.49 -20.41 -22.63
C VAL A 437 23.53 -19.87 -21.19
N GLU A 438 22.63 -20.44 -20.39
CA GLU A 438 22.53 -20.24 -18.96
C GLU A 438 23.69 -20.95 -18.25
N GLN A 439 24.52 -20.19 -17.53
CA GLN A 439 25.00 -20.44 -16.17
C GLN A 439 26.28 -19.63 -15.90
N VAL A 440 26.37 -19.14 -14.66
CA VAL A 440 27.48 -18.40 -14.02
C VAL A 440 27.51 -16.88 -14.25
N ALA A 441 26.69 -16.16 -13.45
CA ALA A 441 27.17 -15.13 -12.52
C ALA A 441 25.97 -14.45 -11.83
N SER A 442 25.43 -15.16 -10.83
CA SER A 442 24.34 -14.82 -9.93
C SER A 442 24.66 -13.67 -8.94
N ARG A 443 25.29 -12.57 -9.38
CA ARG A 443 25.51 -11.39 -8.52
C ARG A 443 25.08 -10.05 -9.09
N GLN A 444 24.87 -9.91 -10.41
CA GLN A 444 24.46 -8.62 -11.01
C GLN A 444 22.98 -8.53 -11.38
N ALA A 445 22.28 -9.66 -11.60
CA ALA A 445 20.87 -9.63 -11.95
C ALA A 445 19.96 -9.21 -10.76
N GLU A 446 20.37 -9.49 -9.52
CA GLU A 446 19.71 -8.95 -8.31
C GLU A 446 20.00 -7.45 -8.09
N LEU A 447 21.00 -6.87 -8.77
CA LEU A 447 21.43 -5.48 -8.59
C LEU A 447 20.87 -4.50 -9.64
N CYS A 448 20.25 -4.99 -10.72
CA CYS A 448 19.63 -4.13 -11.73
C CYS A 448 18.21 -3.70 -11.36
N PHE A 449 17.49 -4.47 -10.53
CA PHE A 449 16.10 -4.16 -10.14
C PHE A 449 15.81 -4.35 -8.64
N GLY A 450 16.83 -4.59 -7.81
CA GLY A 450 16.73 -4.68 -6.34
C GLY A 450 17.11 -3.42 -5.58
#